data_AF-A0A944DFT8-F1
#
_entry.id   AF-A0A944DFT8-F1
#
_cell.length_a   1.000
_cell.length_b   1.000
_cell.length_c   1.000
_cell.angle_alpha   90.00
_cell.angle_beta   90.00
_cell.angle_gamma   90.00
#
_symmetry.space_group_name_H-M   'P 1'
#
loop_
_entity.id
_entity.type
_entity.pdbx_description
1 polymer ?
#
loop_
_entity_poly.entity_id
_entity_poly.type
_entity_poly.pdbx_seq_one_letter_code
_entity_poly.pdbx_strand_id
1 'polypeptide(L)'
;RYSASPDQDTAPFEHCTQDDIQVVSARERTNYPLTVSVDDLGDAFSISVLTLQALSPERVGVFMLEAITGLIEVLEGAEPDVLRSIQPLPAPERHQVLVSWNATDRPYPRDMGVHTLFEAQALAQPEAVA
;
A
#
# COMPACT_ATOMS: atom_id res chain seq x y z
N ARG A 1 16.66 -10.34 -7.70
CA ARG A 1 16.10 -9.70 -8.92
C ARG A 1 15.15 -10.72 -9.53
N TYR A 2 13.86 -10.61 -9.22
CA TYR A 2 12.84 -11.52 -9.73
C TYR A 2 11.89 -10.65 -10.54
N SER A 3 11.94 -10.78 -11.86
CA SER A 3 10.90 -10.29 -12.76
C SER A 3 10.14 -11.53 -13.18
N ALA A 4 8.95 -11.72 -12.63
CA ALA A 4 7.98 -12.61 -13.24
C ALA A 4 7.46 -11.87 -14.47
N SER A 5 7.95 -12.25 -15.65
CA SER A 5 7.23 -11.99 -16.88
C SER A 5 6.07 -12.98 -16.93
N PRO A 6 4.84 -12.53 -17.19
CA PRO A 6 4.03 -13.16 -18.20
C PRO A 6 4.35 -12.47 -19.53
N ASP A 7 4.64 -13.29 -20.54
CA ASP A 7 4.42 -12.93 -21.94
C ASP A 7 3.04 -12.26 -22.05
N GLN A 8 3.01 -10.98 -22.37
CA GLN A 8 1.86 -10.35 -23.04
C GLN A 8 2.42 -9.36 -24.06
N ASP A 9 2.69 -9.94 -25.23
CA ASP A 9 2.25 -9.46 -26.55
C ASP A 9 1.51 -8.11 -26.52
N THR A 10 2.25 -7.01 -26.38
CA THR A 10 1.72 -5.66 -26.61
C THR A 10 1.91 -5.31 -28.07
N ALA A 11 0.79 -5.12 -28.77
CA ALA A 11 0.71 -4.68 -30.16
C ALA A 11 1.64 -3.48 -30.46
N PRO A 12 2.12 -3.32 -31.70
CA PRO A 12 3.17 -2.36 -32.02
C PRO A 12 2.68 -0.92 -31.84
N PHE A 13 3.47 -0.09 -31.17
CA PHE A 13 3.39 1.36 -31.31
C PHE A 13 3.81 1.73 -32.74
N GLU A 14 2.86 1.79 -33.67
CA GLU A 14 3.08 2.29 -35.02
C GLU A 14 3.07 3.82 -35.02
N HIS A 15 4.25 4.43 -34.89
CA HIS A 15 4.84 5.31 -35.91
C HIS A 15 6.04 6.08 -35.33
N CYS A 16 7.23 5.48 -35.47
CA CYS A 16 8.45 6.24 -35.68
C CYS A 16 9.23 5.50 -36.75
N THR A 17 9.05 5.90 -38.00
CA THR A 17 9.79 5.35 -39.14
C THR A 17 11.25 5.76 -39.04
N GLN A 18 12.04 4.92 -38.40
CA GLN A 18 13.47 4.77 -38.67
C GLN A 18 13.75 3.27 -38.72
N ASP A 19 13.77 2.75 -39.95
CA ASP A 19 13.63 1.37 -40.44
C ASP A 19 14.55 0.26 -39.87
N ASP A 20 15.25 0.44 -38.74
CA ASP A 20 16.14 -0.61 -38.19
C ASP A 20 16.23 -0.62 -36.66
N ILE A 21 15.35 0.10 -35.94
CA ILE A 21 15.44 0.20 -34.48
C ILE A 21 14.22 -0.49 -33.84
N GLN A 22 14.41 -1.73 -33.41
CA GLN A 22 13.47 -2.41 -32.53
C GLN A 22 13.81 -2.07 -31.08
N VAL A 23 12.83 -1.51 -30.34
CA VAL A 23 12.97 -1.32 -28.90
C VAL A 23 12.90 -2.69 -28.23
N VAL A 24 14.05 -3.26 -27.89
CA VAL A 24 14.17 -4.59 -27.26
C VAL A 24 13.83 -4.54 -25.76
N SER A 25 14.19 -3.43 -25.10
CA SER A 25 13.83 -3.18 -23.70
C SER A 25 14.10 -1.74 -23.31
N ALA A 26 13.13 -1.07 -22.70
CA ALA A 26 13.37 0.18 -21.97
C ALA A 26 13.60 -0.18 -20.49
N ARG A 27 14.70 0.31 -19.91
CA ARG A 27 15.00 0.13 -18.49
C ARG A 27 15.23 1.50 -17.86
N GLU A 28 14.18 2.09 -17.32
CA GLU A 28 14.33 3.29 -16.51
C GLU A 28 15.11 2.96 -15.23
N ARG A 29 16.21 3.68 -14.99
CA ARG A 29 16.99 3.62 -13.75
C ARG A 29 16.75 4.91 -13.00
N THR A 30 15.73 4.92 -12.16
CA THR A 30 15.51 5.98 -11.18
C THR A 30 16.24 5.59 -9.89
N ASN A 31 16.97 6.54 -9.28
CA ASN A 31 17.57 6.35 -7.95
C ASN A 31 16.52 6.47 -6.82
N TYR A 32 15.25 6.24 -7.13
CA TYR A 32 14.13 6.41 -6.22
C TYR A 32 13.53 5.05 -5.85
N PRO A 33 13.12 4.86 -4.57
CA PRO A 33 12.64 3.57 -4.08
C PRO A 33 11.26 3.15 -4.64
N LEU A 34 10.54 4.11 -5.21
CA LEU A 34 9.25 3.96 -5.87
C LEU A 34 9.17 5.02 -7.00
N THR A 35 8.77 4.59 -8.18
CA THR A 35 8.39 5.44 -9.31
C THR A 35 7.01 5.02 -9.77
N VAL A 36 6.11 5.99 -9.97
CA VAL A 36 4.81 5.78 -10.61
C VAL A 36 4.76 6.73 -11.80
N SER A 37 4.55 6.17 -12.98
CA SER A 37 4.37 6.91 -14.23
C SER A 37 2.95 6.73 -14.71
N VAL A 38 2.32 7.82 -15.15
CA VAL A 38 0.98 7.81 -15.74
C VAL A 38 1.11 8.31 -17.16
N ASP A 39 0.78 7.45 -18.12
CA ASP A 39 0.80 7.76 -19.53
C ASP A 39 -0.62 8.01 -20.02
N ASP A 40 -0.85 9.16 -20.64
CA ASP A 40 -2.11 9.50 -21.30
C ASP A 40 -2.11 8.92 -22.71
N LEU A 41 -3.02 7.98 -22.96
CA LEU A 41 -3.23 7.32 -24.25
C LEU A 41 -4.37 7.96 -25.06
N GLY A 42 -4.90 9.11 -24.62
CA GLY A 42 -6.02 9.82 -25.22
C GLY A 42 -7.35 9.42 -24.59
N ASP A 43 -7.84 8.23 -24.93
CA ASP A 43 -9.12 7.71 -24.42
C ASP A 43 -8.96 6.85 -23.15
N ALA A 44 -7.72 6.61 -22.74
CA ALA A 44 -7.39 5.80 -21.58
C ALA A 44 -6.09 6.30 -20.92
N PHE A 45 -5.86 5.87 -19.68
CA PHE A 45 -4.60 6.08 -18.98
C PHE A 45 -3.93 4.74 -18.72
N SER A 46 -2.61 4.70 -18.85
CA SER A 46 -1.77 3.59 -18.40
C SER A 46 -1.02 4.01 -17.14
N ILE A 47 -0.92 3.12 -16.16
CA ILE A 47 -0.17 3.34 -14.92
C ILE A 47 0.94 2.30 -14.84
N SER A 48 2.19 2.78 -14.83
CA SER A 48 3.38 1.95 -14.68
C SER A 48 4.01 2.20 -13.32
N VAL A 49 4.20 1.14 -12.53
CA VAL A 49 4.79 1.22 -11.19
C VAL A 49 6.11 0.46 -11.15
N LEU A 50 7.19 1.16 -10.81
CA LEU A 50 8.50 0.58 -10.54
C LEU A 50 8.82 0.70 -9.05
N THR A 51 9.07 -0.43 -8.41
CA THR A 51 9.38 -0.48 -6.97
C THR A 51 10.69 -1.21 -6.68
N LEU A 52 11.25 -0.95 -5.50
CA LEU A 52 12.23 -1.86 -4.89
C LEU A 52 11.56 -3.18 -4.47
N GLN A 53 12.35 -4.27 -4.38
CA GLN A 53 11.86 -5.61 -4.03
C GLN A 53 11.07 -5.69 -2.70
N ALA A 54 11.30 -4.77 -1.77
CA ALA A 54 10.58 -4.74 -0.50
C ALA A 54 9.11 -4.28 -0.64
N LEU A 55 8.74 -3.70 -1.78
CA LEU A 55 7.43 -3.14 -2.06
C LEU A 55 6.78 -3.91 -3.21
N SER A 56 5.53 -4.32 -3.03
CA SER A 56 4.74 -4.92 -4.12
C SER A 56 4.30 -3.84 -5.10
N PRO A 57 4.71 -3.91 -6.39
CA PRO A 57 4.27 -2.96 -7.40
C PRO A 57 2.76 -3.06 -7.65
N GLU A 58 2.20 -4.27 -7.60
CA GLU A 58 0.75 -4.52 -7.76
C GLU A 58 -0.06 -3.80 -6.68
N ARG A 59 0.34 -3.93 -5.41
CA ARG A 59 -0.37 -3.27 -4.29
C ARG A 59 -0.31 -1.75 -4.41
N VAL A 60 0.83 -1.20 -4.80
CA VAL A 60 0.96 0.24 -5.04
C VAL A 60 0.08 0.68 -6.21
N GLY A 61 0.03 -0.10 -7.29
CA GLY A 61 -0.87 0.16 -8.41
C GLY A 61 -2.34 0.20 -7.99
N VAL A 62 -2.78 -0.77 -7.19
CA VAL A 62 -4.14 -0.80 -6.64
C VAL A 62 -4.42 0.44 -5.78
N PHE A 63 -3.49 0.86 -4.92
CA PHE A 63 -3.68 2.07 -4.10
C PHE A 63 -3.78 3.33 -4.95
N MET A 64 -2.95 3.44 -6.00
CA MET A 64 -3.00 4.58 -6.92
C MET A 64 -4.32 4.61 -7.68
N LEU A 65 -4.83 3.45 -8.11
CA LEU A 65 -6.12 3.36 -8.79
C LEU A 65 -7.26 3.81 -7.87
N GLU A 66 -7.36 3.29 -6.64
CA GLU A 66 -8.36 3.71 -5.64
C GLU A 66 -8.28 5.21 -5.34
N ALA A 67 -7.07 5.75 -5.21
CA ALA A 67 -6.87 7.18 -4.96
C ALA A 67 -7.34 8.06 -6.12
N ILE A 68 -7.04 7.66 -7.37
CA ILE A 68 -7.44 8.39 -8.58
C ILE A 68 -8.96 8.30 -8.77
N THR A 69 -9.55 7.12 -8.57
CA THR A 69 -11.02 6.96 -8.64
C THR A 69 -11.72 7.86 -7.64
N GLY A 70 -11.30 7.85 -6.37
CA GLY A 70 -11.86 8.74 -5.36
C GLY A 70 -11.61 10.22 -5.67
N LEU A 71 -10.48 10.55 -6.31
CA LEU A 71 -10.21 11.92 -6.75
C LEU A 71 -11.17 12.37 -7.86
N ILE A 72 -11.45 11.50 -8.85
CA ILE A 72 -12.40 11.79 -9.92
C ILE A 72 -13.80 12.03 -9.33
N GLU A 73 -14.26 11.16 -8.43
CA GLU A 73 -15.56 11.32 -7.75
C GLU A 73 -15.67 12.67 -7.03
N VAL A 74 -14.60 13.10 -6.33
CA VAL A 74 -14.58 14.39 -5.64
C VAL A 74 -14.57 15.57 -6.62
N LEU A 75 -13.80 15.47 -7.71
CA LEU A 75 -13.74 16.52 -8.73
C LEU A 75 -15.07 16.68 -9.46
N GLU A 76 -15.78 15.58 -9.74
CA GLU A 76 -17.13 15.59 -10.31
C GLU A 76 -18.18 16.18 -9.35
N GLY A 77 -18.01 15.96 -8.04
CA GLY A 77 -18.90 16.49 -6.98
C GLY A 77 -18.69 17.97 -6.63
N ALA A 78 -17.68 18.63 -7.19
CA ALA A 78 -17.37 20.07 -7.08
C ALA A 78 -17.08 20.65 -5.67
N GLU A 79 -17.09 19.86 -4.60
CA GLU A 79 -16.73 20.33 -3.25
C GLU A 79 -15.27 20.01 -2.87
N PRO A 80 -14.38 21.01 -2.83
CA PRO A 80 -12.94 20.79 -2.58
C PRO A 80 -12.60 20.31 -1.16
N ASP A 81 -13.49 20.52 -0.17
CA ASP A 81 -13.28 20.01 1.20
C ASP A 81 -13.34 18.46 1.28
N VAL A 82 -13.89 17.82 0.25
CA VAL A 82 -14.06 16.35 0.17
C VAL A 82 -12.76 15.66 -0.26
N LEU A 83 -11.72 16.39 -0.69
CA LEU A 83 -10.41 15.79 -1.00
C LEU A 83 -9.80 15.02 0.18
N ARG A 84 -10.08 15.46 1.41
CA ARG A 84 -9.61 14.79 2.64
C ARG A 84 -10.30 13.46 2.92
N SER A 85 -11.46 13.19 2.30
CA SER A 85 -12.18 11.94 2.52
C SER A 85 -11.77 10.82 1.57
N ILE A 86 -10.94 11.10 0.56
CA ILE A 86 -10.43 10.07 -0.36
C ILE A 86 -9.69 9.00 0.44
N GLN A 87 -10.13 7.75 0.31
CA GLN A 87 -9.52 6.59 0.96
C GLN A 87 -8.69 5.83 -0.08
N PRO A 88 -7.36 5.96 -0.11
CA PRO A 88 -6.53 5.26 -1.09
C PRO A 88 -6.33 3.77 -0.77
N LEU A 89 -6.78 3.31 0.41
CA LEU A 89 -6.68 1.91 0.81
C LEU A 89 -7.96 1.16 0.42
N PRO A 90 -7.86 0.01 -0.28
CA PRO A 90 -8.97 -0.89 -0.50
C PRO A 90 -9.63 -1.29 0.83
N ALA A 91 -10.95 -1.46 0.81
CA ALA A 91 -11.74 -1.87 1.97
C ALA A 91 -11.16 -3.05 2.79
N PRO A 92 -10.71 -4.18 2.18
CA PRO A 92 -10.16 -5.29 2.95
C PRO A 92 -8.86 -4.92 3.67
N GLU A 93 -7.96 -4.17 3.03
CA GLU A 93 -6.71 -3.75 3.64
C GLU A 93 -6.94 -2.72 4.75
N ARG A 94 -7.87 -1.77 4.53
CA ARG A 94 -8.28 -0.83 5.57
C ARG A 94 -8.83 -1.55 6.80
N HIS A 95 -9.67 -2.57 6.61
CA HIS A 95 -10.17 -3.38 7.73
C HIS A 95 -9.02 -4.09 8.46
N GLN A 96 -8.07 -4.65 7.73
CA GLN A 96 -6.90 -5.30 8.32
C GLN A 96 -6.11 -4.35 9.23
N VAL A 97 -5.83 -3.13 8.75
CA VAL A 97 -5.06 -2.13 9.49
C VAL A 97 -5.83 -1.61 10.69
N LEU A 98 -7.10 -1.23 10.52
CA LEU A 98 -7.87 -0.55 11.56
C LEU A 98 -8.48 -1.49 12.59
N VAL A 99 -8.78 -2.73 12.21
CA VAL A 99 -9.51 -3.68 13.05
C VAL A 99 -8.64 -4.89 13.36
N SER A 100 -8.27 -5.68 12.35
CA SER A 100 -7.63 -6.98 12.58
C SER A 100 -6.31 -6.88 13.35
N TRP A 101 -5.45 -5.93 13.00
CA TRP A 101 -4.18 -5.72 13.71
C TRP A 101 -4.34 -5.03 15.07
N ASN A 102 -5.42 -4.27 15.26
CA ASN A 102 -5.72 -3.56 16.50
C ASN A 102 -6.62 -4.36 17.46
N ALA A 103 -6.94 -5.61 17.14
CA ALA A 103 -7.72 -6.52 17.99
C ALA A 103 -6.92 -7.02 19.20
N THR A 104 -6.47 -6.10 20.05
CA THR A 104 -5.69 -6.37 21.27
C THR A 104 -6.53 -6.42 22.54
N ASP A 105 -7.87 -6.39 22.39
CA ASP A 105 -8.79 -6.46 23.52
C ASP A 105 -8.56 -7.76 24.30
N ARG A 106 -8.17 -7.59 25.56
CA ARG A 106 -7.93 -8.68 26.50
C ARG A 106 -8.52 -8.27 27.83
N PRO A 107 -9.20 -9.18 28.53
CA PRO A 107 -9.70 -8.90 29.87
C PRO A 107 -8.52 -8.58 30.77
N TYR A 108 -8.46 -7.33 31.23
CA TYR A 108 -7.47 -6.85 32.17
C TYR A 108 -8.18 -6.53 33.49
N PRO A 109 -7.81 -7.15 34.63
CA PRO A 109 -8.41 -6.87 35.92
C PRO A 109 -8.01 -5.46 36.37
N ARG A 110 -8.85 -4.47 36.03
CA ARG A 110 -8.65 -3.05 36.38
C ARG A 110 -8.84 -2.77 37.87
N ASP A 111 -9.48 -3.69 38.58
CA ASP A 111 -9.81 -3.55 40.00
C ASP A 111 -8.63 -3.91 40.91
N MET A 112 -7.55 -4.47 40.35
CA MET A 112 -6.37 -4.87 41.12
C MET A 112 -5.17 -4.03 40.70
N GLY A 113 -4.69 -3.20 41.63
CA GLY A 113 -3.49 -2.42 41.40
C GLY A 113 -2.26 -3.33 41.30
N VAL A 114 -1.26 -2.89 40.53
CA VAL A 114 0.02 -3.61 40.41
C VAL A 114 0.64 -3.88 41.79
N HIS A 115 0.55 -2.92 42.73
CA HIS A 115 1.01 -3.10 44.10
C HIS A 115 0.34 -4.28 44.81
N THR A 116 -0.96 -4.48 44.65
CA THR A 116 -1.71 -5.59 45.25
C THR A 116 -1.26 -6.94 44.69
N LEU A 117 -0.91 -7.00 43.40
CA LEU A 117 -0.35 -8.20 42.78
C LEU A 117 1.05 -8.52 43.33
N PHE A 118 1.88 -7.49 43.53
CA PHE A 118 3.21 -7.66 44.15
C PHE A 118 3.11 -8.11 45.61
N GLU A 119 2.20 -7.53 46.39
CA GLU A 119 1.96 -7.96 47.78
C GLU A 119 1.46 -9.40 47.85
N ALA A 120 0.50 -9.77 46.99
CA ALA A 120 0.02 -11.14 46.90
C ALA A 120 1.14 -12.12 46.50
N GLN A 121 2.01 -11.74 45.56
CA GLN A 121 3.15 -12.55 45.14
C GLN A 121 4.20 -12.70 46.25
N ALA A 122 4.51 -11.63 46.97
CA ALA A 122 5.46 -11.65 48.09
C ALA A 122 4.94 -12.48 49.28
N LEU A 123 3.63 -12.43 49.55
CA LEU A 123 2.98 -13.29 50.54
C LEU A 123 2.97 -14.76 50.12
N ALA A 124 2.75 -15.04 48.83
CA ALA A 124 2.70 -16.41 48.32
C ALA A 124 4.09 -17.06 48.21
N GLN A 125 5.14 -16.28 47.98
CA GLN A 125 6.52 -16.76 47.83
C GLN A 125 7.52 -15.87 48.59
N PRO A 126 7.56 -15.96 49.93
CA PRO A 126 8.38 -15.07 50.76
C PRO A 126 9.89 -15.33 50.66
N GLU A 127 10.30 -16.55 50.28
CA GLU A 127 11.71 -16.95 50.22
C GLU A 127 12.28 -16.87 48.79
N ALA A 128 11.47 -16.47 47.79
CA ALA A 128 11.93 -16.28 46.43
C ALA A 128 12.71 -14.96 46.32
N VAL A 129 13.87 -14.99 45.66
CA VAL A 129 14.61 -13.77 45.33
C VAL A 129 13.80 -12.97 44.29
N ALA A 130 13.54 -11.70 44.60
CA ALA A 130 12.83 -10.76 43.73
C ALA A 130 13.70 -10.24 42.56
#